data_AF-A0A7S4UFE4-F1
#
_entry.id   AF-A0A7S4UFE4-F1
#
_cell.length_a   1.000
_cell.length_b   1.000
_cell.length_c   1.000
_cell.angle_alpha   90.00
_cell.angle_beta   90.00
_cell.angle_gamma   90.00
#
_symmetry.space_group_name_H-M   'P 1'
#
loop_
_entity.id
_entity.type
_entity.pdbx_description
1 polymer ?
#
loop_
_entity_poly.entity_id
_entity_poly.type
_entity_poly.pdbx_seq_one_letter_code
_entity_poly.pdbx_strand_id
1 'polypeptide(L)'
;EHLPESLVRLSLARNEFSEEISLMKLPTKLAAMVVSNNKLTGSISLEHLPDSLGILDLNTNAFLGTLCLTRLPPRMEILFLQRNGFCGPIDVTALPAKLLDIRLNSNAFSGIADFSTLPASLETFSMSDNPDLEGTISMSAVYRRAFDMTNT
;
A
#
# COMPACT_ATOMS: atom_id res chain seq x y z
N GLU A 1 -7.59 -13.41 19.25
CA GLU A 1 -8.98 -13.68 18.82
C GLU A 1 -9.04 -13.63 17.29
N HIS A 2 -9.93 -14.41 16.66
CA HIS A 2 -10.03 -14.49 15.20
C HIS A 2 -11.23 -13.70 14.70
N LEU A 3 -11.05 -12.98 13.58
CA LEU A 3 -12.16 -12.33 12.88
C LEU A 3 -13.12 -13.41 12.33
N PRO A 4 -14.44 -13.15 12.24
CA PRO A 4 -15.38 -14.09 11.65
C PRO A 4 -15.05 -14.41 10.19
N GLU A 5 -15.07 -15.69 9.79
CA GLU A 5 -14.82 -16.12 8.40
C GLU A 5 -15.84 -15.58 7.38
N SER A 6 -17.01 -15.14 7.85
CA SER A 6 -18.04 -14.49 7.03
C SER A 6 -17.79 -12.99 6.81
N LEU A 7 -16.78 -12.40 7.47
CA LEU A 7 -16.52 -10.97 7.40
C LEU A 7 -16.06 -10.56 6.00
N VAL A 8 -16.80 -9.63 5.40
CA VAL A 8 -16.51 -9.10 4.05
C VAL A 8 -15.89 -7.71 4.12
N ARG A 9 -16.22 -6.92 5.15
CA ARG A 9 -15.69 -5.57 5.34
C ARG A 9 -15.35 -5.35 6.80
N LEU A 10 -14.17 -4.80 7.07
CA LEU A 10 -13.73 -4.37 8.38
C LEU A 10 -13.39 -2.89 8.32
N SER A 11 -13.98 -2.08 9.20
CA SER A 11 -13.60 -0.68 9.39
C SER A 11 -13.36 -0.39 10.86
N LEU A 12 -12.14 0.04 11.17
CA LEU A 12 -11.68 0.46 12.50
C LEU A 12 -11.04 1.85 12.43
N ALA A 13 -11.33 2.60 11.36
CA ALA A 13 -10.69 3.87 11.09
C ALA A 13 -11.05 4.94 12.13
N ARG A 14 -10.14 5.91 12.33
CA ARG A 14 -10.34 7.07 13.22
C ARG A 14 -10.59 6.67 14.68
N ASN A 15 -9.72 5.84 15.21
CA ASN A 15 -9.69 5.47 16.62
C ASN A 15 -8.30 5.77 17.21
N GLU A 16 -8.09 5.34 18.45
CA GLU A 16 -6.85 5.53 19.20
C GLU A 16 -6.08 4.20 19.36
N PHE A 17 -6.32 3.21 18.49
CA PHE A 17 -5.63 1.92 18.59
C PHE A 17 -4.13 2.11 18.40
N SER A 18 -3.32 1.65 19.36
CA SER A 18 -1.88 1.87 19.39
C SER A 18 -1.05 0.59 19.45
N GLU A 19 -1.71 -0.56 19.47
CA GLU A 19 -1.02 -1.86 19.47
C GLU A 19 -0.66 -2.30 18.05
N GLU A 20 0.13 -3.36 17.94
CA GLU A 20 0.44 -3.98 16.65
C GLU A 20 -0.76 -4.77 16.13
N ILE A 21 -0.86 -4.88 14.80
CA ILE A 21 -1.84 -5.75 14.15
C ILE A 21 -1.15 -6.76 13.23
N SER A 22 -1.70 -7.97 13.16
CA SER A 22 -1.24 -8.99 12.23
C SER A 22 -2.21 -9.12 11.06
N LEU A 23 -1.69 -9.02 9.84
CA LEU A 23 -2.45 -9.25 8.60
C LEU A 23 -2.33 -10.71 8.09
N MET A 24 -1.66 -11.58 8.84
CA MET A 24 -1.33 -12.95 8.41
C MET A 24 -2.52 -13.93 8.44
N LYS A 25 -3.62 -13.55 9.10
CA LYS A 25 -4.79 -14.42 9.31
C LYS A 25 -6.10 -13.65 9.08
N LEU A 26 -6.17 -12.91 7.98
CA LEU A 26 -7.42 -12.25 7.58
C LEU A 26 -8.41 -13.26 6.98
N PRO A 27 -9.73 -13.10 7.22
CA PRO A 27 -10.76 -13.95 6.62
C PRO A 27 -10.66 -14.02 5.10
N THR A 28 -10.86 -15.20 4.53
CA THR A 28 -10.73 -15.43 3.09
C THR A 28 -11.75 -14.65 2.24
N LYS A 29 -12.86 -14.22 2.84
CA LYS A 29 -13.92 -13.42 2.18
C LYS A 29 -13.76 -11.91 2.34
N LEU A 30 -12.75 -11.46 3.07
CA LEU A 30 -12.56 -10.04 3.37
C LEU A 30 -12.21 -9.27 2.10
N ALA A 31 -13.14 -8.42 1.65
CA ALA A 31 -13.02 -7.62 0.44
C ALA A 31 -12.50 -6.20 0.70
N ALA A 32 -12.72 -5.66 1.91
CA ALA A 32 -12.22 -4.34 2.28
C ALA A 32 -11.79 -4.29 3.75
N MET A 33 -10.62 -3.71 4.01
CA MET A 33 -10.12 -3.43 5.34
C MET A 33 -9.66 -1.98 5.43
N VAL A 34 -10.28 -1.22 6.34
CA VAL A 34 -9.98 0.21 6.56
C VAL A 34 -9.65 0.41 8.03
N VAL A 35 -8.37 0.62 8.34
CA VAL A 35 -7.87 0.83 9.72
C VAL A 35 -7.06 2.13 9.83
N SER A 36 -7.28 3.04 8.89
CA SER A 36 -6.57 4.32 8.80
C SER A 36 -6.87 5.27 9.96
N ASN A 37 -6.00 6.25 10.19
CA ASN A 37 -6.13 7.25 11.25
C ASN A 37 -6.22 6.59 12.63
N ASN A 38 -5.16 5.86 12.99
CA ASN A 38 -4.95 5.29 14.31
C ASN A 38 -3.50 5.56 14.74
N LYS A 39 -3.05 4.92 15.82
CA LYS A 39 -1.67 4.94 16.32
C LYS A 39 -0.99 3.57 16.20
N LEU A 40 -1.49 2.70 15.32
CA LEU A 40 -1.02 1.31 15.21
C LEU A 40 0.46 1.30 14.85
N THR A 41 1.23 0.45 15.54
CA THR A 41 2.69 0.33 15.38
C THR A 41 3.08 -1.04 14.84
N GLY A 42 4.38 -1.30 14.80
CA GLY A 42 4.94 -2.59 14.42
C GLY A 42 5.10 -2.72 12.90
N SER A 43 5.57 -3.89 12.49
CA SER A 43 5.70 -4.25 11.08
C SER A 43 4.53 -5.10 10.62
N ILE A 44 4.22 -5.01 9.32
CA ILE A 44 3.16 -5.80 8.69
C ILE A 44 3.73 -6.54 7.48
N SER A 45 3.12 -7.68 7.14
CA SER A 45 3.38 -8.37 5.90
C SER A 45 2.13 -8.34 5.02
N LEU A 46 2.31 -7.97 3.76
CA LEU A 46 1.25 -7.95 2.74
C LEU A 46 1.21 -9.23 1.90
N GLU A 47 2.12 -10.18 2.17
CA GLU A 47 2.30 -11.38 1.33
C GLU A 47 1.20 -12.43 1.49
N HIS A 48 0.40 -12.32 2.56
CA HIS A 48 -0.62 -13.31 2.93
C HIS A 48 -2.03 -12.71 2.94
N LEU A 49 -2.22 -11.59 2.24
CA LEU A 49 -3.55 -10.98 2.10
C LEU A 49 -4.47 -11.91 1.30
N PRO A 50 -5.77 -11.99 1.63
CA PRO A 50 -6.69 -12.86 0.93
C PRO A 50 -6.94 -12.36 -0.50
N ASP A 51 -7.06 -13.27 -1.46
CA ASP A 51 -7.31 -12.95 -2.88
C ASP A 51 -8.59 -12.14 -3.12
N SER A 52 -9.53 -12.16 -2.16
CA SER A 52 -10.77 -11.38 -2.22
C SER A 52 -10.59 -9.90 -1.90
N LEU A 53 -9.47 -9.50 -1.29
CA LEU A 53 -9.23 -8.14 -0.82
C LEU A 53 -9.00 -7.20 -2.00
N GLY A 54 -9.91 -6.24 -2.14
CA GLY A 54 -9.85 -5.19 -3.15
C GLY A 54 -9.39 -3.84 -2.58
N ILE A 55 -9.63 -3.61 -1.29
CA ILE A 55 -9.32 -2.32 -0.64
C ILE A 55 -8.56 -2.59 0.64
N LEU A 56 -7.36 -2.02 0.74
CA LEU A 56 -6.58 -1.96 1.96
C LEU A 56 -6.20 -0.52 2.26
N ASP A 57 -6.74 0.02 3.35
CA ASP A 57 -6.42 1.36 3.82
C ASP A 57 -5.80 1.32 5.23
N LEU A 58 -4.49 1.54 5.29
CA LEU A 58 -3.67 1.59 6.51
C LEU A 58 -3.10 3.00 6.76
N ASN A 59 -3.54 4.00 6.01
CA ASN A 59 -2.91 5.33 6.05
C ASN A 59 -2.98 5.99 7.43
N THR A 60 -2.05 6.90 7.70
CA THR A 60 -2.02 7.68 8.94
C THR A 60 -2.01 6.77 10.18
N ASN A 61 -0.93 6.02 10.31
CA ASN A 61 -0.58 5.16 11.45
C ASN A 61 0.92 5.32 11.76
N ALA A 62 1.48 4.47 12.61
CA ALA A 62 2.89 4.44 12.98
C ALA A 62 3.55 3.10 12.60
N PHE A 63 3.10 2.46 11.52
CA PHE A 63 3.70 1.21 11.03
C PHE A 63 5.13 1.45 10.54
N LEU A 64 6.00 0.47 10.77
CA LEU A 64 7.43 0.51 10.45
C LEU A 64 7.84 -0.72 9.63
N GLY A 65 9.07 -0.68 9.11
CA GLY A 65 9.70 -1.82 8.44
C GLY A 65 9.49 -1.84 6.93
N THR A 66 9.99 -2.89 6.29
CA THR A 66 9.95 -3.05 4.83
C THR A 66 8.65 -3.70 4.37
N LEU A 67 8.30 -3.50 3.10
CA LEU A 67 7.11 -4.09 2.49
C LEU A 67 7.47 -4.85 1.21
N CYS A 68 6.75 -5.94 0.98
CA CYS A 68 6.78 -6.70 -0.26
C CYS A 68 5.46 -6.47 -1.02
N LEU A 69 5.50 -5.77 -2.16
CA LEU A 69 4.32 -5.50 -2.99
C LEU A 69 4.15 -6.49 -4.15
N THR A 70 5.07 -7.44 -4.33
CA THR A 70 5.05 -8.38 -5.47
C THR A 70 4.05 -9.52 -5.31
N ARG A 71 3.37 -9.58 -4.15
CA ARG A 71 2.38 -10.61 -3.80
C ARG A 71 1.01 -10.03 -3.44
N LEU A 72 0.72 -8.82 -3.90
CA LEU A 72 -0.59 -8.22 -3.66
C LEU A 72 -1.71 -9.05 -4.34
N PRO A 73 -2.89 -9.16 -3.70
CA PRO A 73 -4.05 -9.85 -4.25
C PRO A 73 -4.41 -9.40 -5.67
N PRO A 74 -4.82 -10.33 -6.56
CA PRO A 74 -5.17 -10.01 -7.95
C PRO A 74 -6.43 -9.13 -8.07
N ARG A 75 -7.24 -9.04 -7.00
CA ARG A 75 -8.42 -8.17 -6.92
C ARG A 75 -8.14 -6.79 -6.34
N MET A 76 -6.91 -6.51 -5.89
CA MET A 76 -6.56 -5.22 -5.28
C MET A 76 -6.81 -4.08 -6.28
N GLU A 77 -7.61 -3.12 -5.85
CA GLU A 77 -7.97 -1.91 -6.60
C GLU A 77 -7.42 -0.66 -5.88
N ILE A 78 -7.38 -0.67 -4.54
CA ILE A 78 -6.95 0.48 -3.74
C ILE A 78 -5.99 0.03 -2.63
N LEU A 79 -4.80 0.64 -2.60
CA LEU A 79 -3.81 0.43 -1.56
C LEU A 79 -3.29 1.76 -0.99
N PHE A 80 -3.70 2.08 0.23
CA PHE A 80 -3.30 3.30 0.94
C PHE A 80 -2.40 2.96 2.12
N LEU A 81 -1.13 3.36 2.00
CA LEU A 81 -0.07 3.14 2.98
C LEU A 81 0.62 4.45 3.39
N GLN A 82 0.19 5.58 2.83
CA GLN A 82 0.79 6.89 3.08
C GLN A 82 0.73 7.29 4.55
N ARG A 83 1.66 8.15 4.97
CA ARG A 83 1.76 8.66 6.35
C ARG A 83 1.94 7.53 7.36
N ASN A 84 2.99 6.75 7.16
CA ASN A 84 3.52 5.75 8.08
C ASN A 84 5.05 5.94 8.17
N GLY A 85 5.76 5.00 8.78
CA GLY A 85 7.22 4.95 8.79
C GLY A 85 7.77 3.71 8.08
N PHE A 86 7.10 3.23 7.03
CA PHE A 86 7.62 2.15 6.20
C PHE A 86 8.93 2.56 5.55
N CYS A 87 9.87 1.64 5.40
CA CYS A 87 11.22 1.97 4.97
C CYS A 87 11.85 0.93 4.04
N GLY A 88 13.04 1.25 3.54
CA GLY A 88 13.84 0.36 2.70
C GLY A 88 13.41 0.34 1.23
N PRO A 89 14.03 -0.53 0.41
CA PRO A 89 13.73 -0.65 -0.99
C PRO A 89 12.31 -1.14 -1.23
N ILE A 90 11.69 -0.64 -2.30
CA ILE A 90 10.33 -0.97 -2.68
C ILE A 90 10.28 -1.42 -4.13
N ASP A 91 9.69 -2.59 -4.35
CA ASP A 91 9.50 -3.18 -5.67
C ASP A 91 8.05 -2.99 -6.12
N VAL A 92 7.84 -2.12 -7.11
CA VAL A 92 6.52 -1.85 -7.72
C VAL A 92 6.38 -2.54 -9.09
N THR A 93 7.27 -3.47 -9.43
CA THR A 93 7.30 -4.06 -10.77
C THR A 93 6.19 -5.07 -11.04
N ALA A 94 5.57 -5.60 -9.97
CA ALA A 94 4.56 -6.65 -10.01
C ALA A 94 3.22 -6.23 -9.38
N LEU A 95 2.86 -4.95 -9.50
CA LEU A 95 1.57 -4.47 -9.01
C LEU A 95 0.39 -5.13 -9.77
N PRO A 96 -0.74 -5.42 -9.09
CA PRO A 96 -1.89 -6.08 -9.72
C PRO A 96 -2.46 -5.30 -10.91
N ALA A 97 -2.87 -6.02 -11.96
CA ALA A 97 -3.42 -5.41 -13.17
C ALA A 97 -4.74 -4.64 -12.96
N LYS A 98 -5.40 -4.78 -11.80
CA LYS A 98 -6.64 -4.07 -11.45
C LYS A 98 -6.41 -2.86 -10.54
N LEU A 99 -5.17 -2.60 -10.11
CA LEU A 99 -4.87 -1.54 -9.17
C LEU A 99 -5.15 -0.16 -9.80
N LEU A 100 -6.00 0.62 -9.15
CA LEU A 100 -6.46 1.94 -9.61
C LEU A 100 -5.74 3.07 -8.87
N ASP A 101 -5.61 2.96 -7.54
CA ASP A 101 -4.99 3.98 -6.70
C ASP A 101 -4.02 3.33 -5.71
N ILE A 102 -2.77 3.77 -5.74
CA ILE A 102 -1.76 3.40 -4.75
C ILE A 102 -1.05 4.65 -4.22
N ARG A 103 -1.02 4.75 -2.89
CA ARG A 103 -0.40 5.87 -2.18
C ARG A 103 0.58 5.35 -1.16
N LEU A 104 1.85 5.65 -1.43
CA LEU A 104 3.03 5.28 -0.64
C LEU A 104 3.74 6.52 -0.09
N ASN A 105 3.21 7.71 -0.37
CA ASN A 105 3.84 8.97 0.01
C ASN A 105 3.97 9.16 1.52
N SER A 106 4.87 10.04 1.94
CA SER A 106 5.09 10.37 3.35
C SER A 106 5.43 9.12 4.18
N ASN A 107 6.49 8.43 3.74
CA ASN A 107 7.12 7.27 4.37
C ASN A 107 8.65 7.48 4.33
N ALA A 108 9.42 6.44 4.62
CA ALA A 108 10.88 6.43 4.55
C ALA A 108 11.39 5.36 3.56
N PHE A 109 10.63 5.09 2.48
CA PHE A 109 11.11 4.21 1.41
C PHE A 109 12.39 4.78 0.79
N SER A 110 13.27 3.90 0.35
CA SER A 110 14.59 4.27 -0.13
C SER A 110 15.07 3.43 -1.31
N GLY A 111 16.22 3.77 -1.87
CA GLY A 111 16.81 3.03 -3.00
C GLY A 111 16.18 3.39 -4.33
N ILE A 112 16.41 2.57 -5.36
CA ILE A 112 15.97 2.85 -6.74
C ILE A 112 14.75 2.01 -7.08
N ALA A 113 13.62 2.66 -7.38
CA ALA A 113 12.41 2.01 -7.86
C ALA A 113 12.30 2.06 -9.40
N ASP A 114 11.89 0.94 -10.01
CA ASP A 114 11.57 0.83 -11.44
C ASP A 114 10.06 1.02 -11.67
N PHE A 115 9.72 2.07 -12.40
CA PHE A 115 8.33 2.43 -12.73
C PHE A 115 7.89 2.00 -14.13
N SER A 116 8.71 1.22 -14.84
CA SER A 116 8.45 0.86 -16.24
C SER A 116 7.28 -0.11 -16.44
N THR A 117 6.87 -0.83 -15.39
CA THR A 117 5.84 -1.87 -15.45
C THR A 117 4.56 -1.54 -14.66
N LEU A 118 4.32 -0.26 -14.35
CA LEU A 118 3.07 0.16 -13.69
C LEU A 118 1.83 -0.31 -14.50
N PRO A 119 0.77 -0.80 -13.83
CA PRO A 119 -0.39 -1.36 -14.51
C PRO A 119 -1.17 -0.29 -15.28
N ALA A 120 -1.70 -0.64 -16.46
CA ALA A 120 -2.41 0.29 -17.32
C ALA A 120 -3.75 0.80 -16.74
N SER A 121 -4.26 0.12 -15.72
CA SER A 121 -5.45 0.51 -14.94
C SER A 121 -5.17 1.64 -13.96
N LEU A 122 -3.90 1.90 -13.62
CA LEU A 122 -3.54 2.86 -12.60
C LEU A 122 -3.96 4.27 -13.00
N GLU A 123 -4.72 4.90 -12.10
CA GLU A 123 -5.22 6.27 -12.22
C GLU A 123 -4.43 7.21 -11.31
N THR A 124 -4.05 6.73 -10.12
CA THR A 124 -3.28 7.52 -9.14
C THR A 124 -2.10 6.68 -8.60
N PHE A 125 -0.92 7.29 -8.60
CA PHE A 125 0.33 6.75 -8.09
C PHE A 125 1.05 7.86 -7.33
N SER A 126 1.23 7.69 -6.03
CA SER A 126 1.86 8.71 -5.19
C SER A 126 3.00 8.10 -4.37
N MET A 127 4.23 8.58 -4.59
CA MET A 127 5.42 8.21 -3.82
C MET A 127 6.19 9.42 -3.29
N SER A 128 5.60 10.62 -3.34
CA SER A 128 6.20 11.85 -2.81
C SER A 128 6.55 11.73 -1.32
N ASP A 129 7.36 12.65 -0.81
CA ASP A 129 7.77 12.66 0.61
C ASP A 129 8.38 11.31 1.08
N ASN A 130 9.22 10.71 0.23
CA ASN A 130 10.14 9.64 0.61
C ASN A 130 11.56 10.15 0.31
N PRO A 131 12.27 10.72 1.29
CA PRO A 131 13.45 11.55 1.04
C PRO A 131 14.64 10.79 0.43
N ASP A 132 14.75 9.50 0.74
CA ASP A 132 15.83 8.62 0.27
C ASP A 132 15.42 7.74 -0.92
N LEU A 133 14.22 7.94 -1.47
CA LEU A 133 13.73 7.22 -2.63
C LEU A 133 14.22 7.89 -3.90
N GLU A 134 15.07 7.17 -4.61
CA GLU A 134 15.47 7.49 -5.96
C GLU A 134 14.64 6.67 -6.94
N GLY A 135 14.55 7.12 -8.18
CA GLY A 135 13.83 6.39 -9.20
C GLY A 135 14.19 6.85 -10.58
N THR A 136 14.27 5.90 -11.50
CA THR A 136 14.37 6.21 -12.92
C THR A 136 12.97 6.21 -13.50
N ILE A 137 12.41 7.41 -13.65
CA ILE A 137 11.18 7.55 -14.41
C ILE A 137 11.54 7.46 -15.89
N SER A 138 11.15 6.36 -16.54
CA SER A 138 11.14 6.37 -18.00
C SER A 138 9.96 7.22 -18.47
N MET A 139 10.24 8.39 -19.04
CA MET A 139 9.21 9.29 -19.56
C MET A 139 8.32 8.62 -20.61
N SER A 140 8.73 7.52 -21.26
CA SER A 140 7.86 6.77 -22.18
C SER A 140 6.67 6.06 -21.47
N ALA A 141 6.79 5.79 -20.17
CA ALA A 141 5.68 5.34 -19.32
C ALA A 141 4.79 6.54 -18.90
N VAL A 142 5.41 7.70 -18.61
CA VAL A 142 4.72 8.93 -18.17
C VAL A 142 4.00 9.67 -19.30
N TYR A 143 4.51 9.65 -20.54
CA TYR A 143 3.86 10.28 -21.69
C TYR A 143 2.49 9.68 -22.02
N ARG A 144 2.11 8.57 -21.40
CA ARG A 144 0.73 8.06 -21.48
C ARG A 144 -0.23 8.71 -20.48
N ARG A 145 0.20 9.19 -19.31
CA ARG A 145 -0.67 9.83 -18.30
C ARG A 145 0.13 10.74 -17.36
N ALA A 146 -0.33 11.98 -17.23
CA ALA A 146 0.26 13.03 -16.40
C ALA A 146 0.40 12.60 -14.94
N PHE A 147 1.64 12.49 -14.45
CA PHE A 147 1.94 12.35 -13.02
C PHE A 147 2.80 13.53 -12.58
N ASP A 148 2.30 14.24 -11.58
CA ASP A 148 2.98 15.37 -10.95
C ASP A 148 4.07 14.82 -10.02
N MET A 149 5.32 15.00 -10.42
CA MET A 149 6.50 14.72 -9.60
C MET A 149 7.28 16.01 -9.40
N THR A 150 6.65 17.00 -8.78
CA THR A 150 7.39 18.16 -8.26
C THR A 150 7.70 17.95 -6.79
N ASN A 151 8.96 17.64 -6.50
CA ASN A 151 9.57 18.03 -5.23
C ASN A 151 9.83 19.54 -5.29
N THR A 152 9.07 20.34 -4.53
CA THR A 152 9.38 21.72 -4.17
C THR A 152 9.26 21.89 -2.67
#